data_AF-A0A8X7BU90-F1
#
_entry.id   AF-A0A8X7BU90-F1
#
_cell.length_a   1.000
_cell.length_b   1.000
_cell.length_c   1.000
_cell.angle_alpha   90.00
_cell.angle_beta   90.00
_cell.angle_gamma   90.00
#
_symmetry.space_group_name_H-M   'P 1'
#
loop_
_entity.id
_entity.type
_entity.pdbx_description
1 polymer ?
#
loop_
_entity_poly.entity_id
_entity_poly.type
_entity_poly.pdbx_seq_one_letter_code
_entity_poly.pdbx_strand_id
1 'polypeptide(L)'
;IEIEFYVDTDDRHLNVSLDTVVLPKFNYPSIVVTQLGLHHNYASLNPYKNGVELLGGKQYEITLKQKERRLLPAPYQTNCTDYMTMWKNRGGIGPLNPSVIFPFL
;
A
#
# COMPACT_ATOMS: atom_id res chain seq x y z
N ILE A 1 12.41 -9.08 -4.14
CA ILE A 1 12.54 -7.63 -4.43
C ILE A 1 12.89 -6.99 -3.11
N GLU A 2 14.01 -6.28 -3.05
CA GLU A 2 14.45 -5.56 -1.85
C GLU A 2 14.18 -4.08 -2.08
N ILE A 3 13.58 -3.44 -1.07
CA ILE A 3 13.28 -2.00 -1.09
C ILE A 3 13.82 -1.43 0.21
N GLU A 4 14.68 -0.43 0.06
CA GLU A 4 15.20 0.38 1.16
C GLU A 4 14.67 1.79 1.04
N PHE A 5 14.15 2.32 2.14
CA PHE A 5 13.74 3.71 2.21
C PHE A 5 13.83 4.23 3.64
N TYR A 6 14.02 5.54 3.72
CA TYR A 6 14.03 6.28 4.97
C TYR A 6 12.69 7.01 5.10
N VAL A 7 12.03 6.84 6.25
CA VAL A 7 10.77 7.53 6.54
C VAL A 7 11.12 8.83 7.26
N ASP A 8 11.23 9.90 6.47
CA ASP A 8 11.34 11.25 7.02
C ASP A 8 9.95 11.81 7.27
N THR A 9 9.70 12.18 8.51
CA THR A 9 8.45 12.81 8.96
C THR A 9 8.66 14.25 9.39
N ASP A 10 9.90 14.73 9.33
CA ASP A 10 10.21 16.10 9.70
C ASP A 10 9.98 17.03 8.51
N ASP A 11 9.16 18.07 8.70
CA ASP A 11 8.97 19.18 7.76
C ASP A 11 10.17 20.15 7.75
N ARG A 12 11.40 19.63 7.95
CA ARG A 12 12.61 20.43 7.89
C ARG A 12 12.79 20.91 6.45
N HIS A 13 12.68 22.22 6.24
CA HIS A 13 12.98 22.84 4.95
C HIS A 13 14.38 22.36 4.47
N LEU A 14 14.44 21.78 3.27
CA LEU A 14 15.65 21.19 2.67
C LEU A 14 16.87 22.14 2.61
N ASN A 15 16.65 23.45 2.79
CA ASN A 15 17.67 24.50 2.73
C ASN A 15 18.09 25.04 4.11
N VAL A 16 17.77 24.34 5.21
CA VAL A 16 18.18 24.76 6.55
C VAL A 16 19.45 24.02 6.96
N SER A 17 20.46 24.77 7.42
CA SER A 17 21.70 24.18 7.95
C SER A 17 21.38 23.21 9.10
N LEU A 18 22.08 22.09 9.16
CA LEU A 18 21.99 21.10 10.25
C LEU A 18 22.24 21.72 11.63
N ASP A 19 23.00 22.83 11.68
CA ASP A 19 23.32 23.55 12.92
C ASP A 19 22.18 24.47 13.40
N THR A 20 21.14 24.65 12.59
CA THR A 20 20.02 25.52 12.92
C THR A 20 18.95 24.74 13.67
N VAL A 21 18.68 25.13 14.92
CA VAL A 21 17.57 24.56 15.70
C VAL A 21 16.26 25.09 15.13
N VAL A 22 15.61 24.28 14.29
CA VAL A 22 14.25 24.56 13.81
C VAL A 22 13.27 24.00 14.84
N LEU A 23 12.59 24.89 15.54
CA LEU A 23 11.44 24.47 16.35
C LEU A 23 10.29 24.12 15.40
N PRO A 24 9.63 22.97 15.60
CA PRO A 24 8.51 22.59 14.76
C PRO A 24 7.39 23.63 14.90
N LYS A 25 6.79 24.03 13.77
CA LYS A 25 5.69 25.02 13.75
C LYS A 25 4.46 24.56 14.54
N PHE A 26 4.32 23.24 14.71
CA PHE A 26 3.27 22.59 15.48
C PHE A 26 3.90 21.59 16.45
N ASN A 27 3.28 21.37 17.60
CA ASN A 27 3.62 20.25 18.46
C ASN A 27 3.24 18.96 17.73
N TYR A 28 4.21 18.30 17.10
CA TYR A 28 3.99 16.96 16.59
C TYR A 28 3.77 16.02 17.77
N PRO A 29 2.87 15.01 17.65
CA PRO A 29 2.87 13.92 18.60
C PRO A 29 4.28 13.36 18.73
N SER A 30 4.66 12.94 19.93
CA SER A 30 5.99 12.39 20.22
C SER A 30 6.37 11.18 19.36
N ILE A 31 5.40 10.61 18.63
CA ILE A 31 5.58 9.52 17.68
C ILE A 31 4.79 9.86 16.42
N VAL A 32 5.48 9.93 15.28
CA VAL A 32 4.84 10.04 13.96
C VAL A 32 4.84 8.65 13.31
N VAL A 33 3.70 8.25 12.77
CA VAL A 33 3.50 6.94 12.14
C VAL A 33 3.01 7.13 10.71
N THR A 34 3.63 6.42 9.78
CA THR A 34 3.26 6.35 8.36
C THR A 34 2.74 4.95 8.04
N GLN A 35 1.70 4.87 7.21
CA GLN A 35 1.11 3.60 6.79
C GLN A 35 1.56 3.27 5.36
N LEU A 36 2.14 2.09 5.15
CA LEU A 36 2.60 1.62 3.85
C LEU A 36 1.79 0.41 3.38
N GLY A 37 1.17 0.53 2.21
CA GLY A 37 0.42 -0.54 1.56
C GLY A 37 1.08 -1.01 0.28
N LEU A 38 1.32 -2.31 0.14
CA LEU A 38 1.89 -2.89 -1.08
C LEU A 38 0.87 -3.82 -1.76
N HIS A 39 0.61 -3.58 -3.03
CA HIS A 39 -0.35 -4.33 -3.82
C HIS A 39 0.04 -4.39 -5.30
N HIS A 40 -0.64 -5.26 -6.05
CA HIS A 40 -0.52 -5.29 -7.50
C HIS A 40 -1.36 -4.16 -8.13
N ASN A 41 -0.98 -3.76 -9.34
CA ASN A 41 -1.55 -2.62 -10.09
C ASN A 41 -3.06 -2.67 -10.34
N TYR A 42 -3.69 -3.85 -10.27
CA TYR A 42 -5.13 -3.99 -10.49
C TYR A 42 -5.96 -3.99 -9.20
N ALA A 43 -5.35 -4.02 -8.02
CA ALA A 43 -6.08 -3.90 -6.75
C ALA A 43 -6.04 -2.47 -6.23
N SER A 44 -6.99 -2.14 -5.39
CA SER A 44 -6.91 -0.98 -4.50
C SER A 44 -6.79 -1.51 -3.07
N LEU A 45 -6.05 -0.86 -2.19
CA LEU A 45 -6.01 -1.25 -0.78
C LEU A 45 -6.19 -0.05 0.12
N ASN A 46 -6.69 -0.31 1.32
CA ASN A 46 -6.65 0.69 2.38
C ASN A 46 -5.39 0.44 3.24
N PRO A 47 -4.37 1.32 3.21
CA PRO A 47 -3.14 1.10 3.96
C PRO A 47 -3.36 1.05 5.48
N TYR A 48 -4.42 1.68 6.01
CA TYR A 48 -4.76 1.59 7.44
C TYR A 48 -5.36 0.24 7.86
N LYS A 49 -5.87 -0.55 6.91
CA LYS A 49 -6.45 -1.89 7.18
C LYS A 49 -5.53 -3.02 6.75
N ASN A 50 -4.77 -2.82 5.68
CA ASN A 50 -4.02 -3.88 5.00
C ASN A 50 -2.53 -3.53 4.81
N GLY A 51 -2.08 -2.40 5.35
CA GLY A 51 -0.70 -1.97 5.29
C GLY A 51 0.09 -2.32 6.54
N VAL A 52 1.30 -1.77 6.59
CA VAL A 52 2.22 -1.84 7.73
C VAL A 52 2.46 -0.45 8.28
N GLU A 53 2.60 -0.36 9.60
CA GLU A 53 2.91 0.88 10.29
C GLU A 53 4.43 1.07 10.38
N LEU A 54 4.90 2.24 9.99
CA LEU A 54 6.30 2.63 10.01
C LEU A 54 6.47 3.87 10.88
N LEU A 55 7.45 3.85 11.77
CA LEU A 55 7.76 4.96 12.64
C LEU A 55 8.65 5.96 11.90
N GLY A 56 8.35 7.25 12.07
CA GLY A 56 9.19 8.33 11.56
C GLY A 56 10.60 8.32 12.18
N GLY A 57 11.58 8.76 11.40
CA GLY A 57 12.98 8.84 11.83
C GLY A 57 13.69 7.48 11.91
N LYS A 58 13.14 6.45 11.25
CA LYS A 58 13.75 5.13 11.14
C LYS A 58 14.03 4.75 9.69
N GLN A 59 15.07 3.95 9.51
CA GLN A 59 15.39 3.31 8.25
C GLN A 59 14.81 1.89 8.24
N TYR A 60 14.17 1.54 7.13
CA TYR A 60 13.53 0.24 6.95
C TYR A 60 14.10 -0.48 5.73
N GLU A 61 14.34 -1.77 5.89
CA GLU A 61 14.63 -2.71 4.81
C GLU A 61 13.44 -3.66 4.69
N ILE A 62 12.79 -3.67 3.53
CA ILE A 62 11.62 -4.51 3.27
C ILE A 62 11.94 -5.52 2.18
N THR A 63 11.88 -6.81 2.54
CA THR A 63 12.01 -7.91 1.59
C THR A 63 10.64 -8.38 1.10
N LEU A 64 10.38 -8.22 -0.20
CA LEU A 64 9.14 -8.63 -0.83
C LEU A 64 9.28 -9.96 -1.56
N LYS A 65 8.35 -10.87 -1.25
CA LYS A 65 8.13 -12.13 -1.96
C LYS A 65 6.79 -12.12 -2.67
N GLN A 66 6.82 -12.04 -4.00
CA GLN A 66 5.63 -12.17 -4.81
C GLN A 66 5.13 -13.62 -4.78
N LYS A 67 3.83 -13.80 -4.52
CA LYS A 67 3.16 -15.11 -4.57
C LYS A 67 2.02 -15.05 -5.58
N GLU A 68 2.16 -15.81 -6.66
CA GLU A 68 1.07 -16.02 -7.62
C GLU A 68 0.28 -17.28 -7.22
N ARG A 69 -1.04 -17.20 -7.26
CA ARG A 69 -1.93 -18.36 -7.08
C ARG A 69 -2.74 -18.53 -8.36
N ARG A 70 -2.58 -19.66 -9.03
CA ARG A 70 -3.40 -20.06 -10.18
C ARG A 70 -4.42 -21.07 -9.71
N LEU A 71 -5.69 -20.70 -9.79
CA LEU A 71 -6.82 -21.54 -9.43
C LEU A 71 -7.44 -22.11 -10.70
N LEU A 72 -7.90 -23.36 -10.63
CA LEU A 72 -8.61 -24.00 -11.75
C LEU A 72 -10.03 -23.42 -11.85
N PRO A 73 -10.63 -23.30 -13.04
CA PRO A 73 -12.05 -22.98 -13.16
C PRO A 73 -12.93 -24.13 -12.65
N ALA A 74 -14.25 -23.91 -12.55
CA ALA A 74 -15.19 -25.00 -12.27
C ALA A 74 -14.99 -26.17 -13.27
N PRO A 75 -15.17 -27.46 -12.86
CA PRO A 75 -15.86 -27.96 -11.67
C PRO A 75 -14.99 -28.17 -10.43
N TYR A 76 -13.73 -27.73 -10.45
CA TYR A 76 -12.85 -27.85 -9.29
C TYR A 76 -13.32 -26.94 -8.15
N GLN A 77 -13.21 -27.41 -6.90
CA GLN A 77 -13.59 -26.67 -5.69
C GLN A 77 -12.57 -25.58 -5.32
N THR A 78 -12.32 -24.67 -6.25
CA THR A 78 -11.33 -23.59 -6.13
C THR A 78 -11.97 -22.21 -5.95
N ASN A 79 -13.31 -22.12 -6.07
CA ASN A 79 -14.09 -20.87 -6.07
C ASN A 79 -13.43 -19.76 -6.92
N CYS A 80 -12.91 -20.15 -8.09
CA CYS A 80 -12.17 -19.26 -8.97
C CYS A 80 -13.13 -18.37 -9.74
N THR A 81 -13.02 -17.06 -9.56
CA THR A 81 -13.68 -16.06 -10.41
C THR A 81 -12.62 -15.42 -11.31
N ASP A 82 -12.85 -15.41 -12.62
CA ASP A 82 -11.95 -14.72 -13.56
C ASP A 82 -12.22 -13.22 -13.57
N TYR A 83 -11.63 -12.54 -12.59
CA TYR A 83 -11.77 -11.10 -12.41
C TYR A 83 -11.22 -10.29 -13.59
N MET A 84 -10.18 -10.79 -14.28
CA MET A 84 -9.58 -10.09 -15.43
C MET A 84 -10.55 -10.04 -16.61
N THR A 85 -11.20 -11.16 -16.92
CA THR A 85 -12.21 -11.23 -17.98
C THR A 85 -13.43 -10.39 -17.61
N MET A 86 -13.92 -10.47 -16.37
CA MET A 86 -15.05 -9.65 -15.91
C MET A 86 -14.75 -8.14 -16.01
N TRP A 87 -13.54 -7.72 -15.68
CA TRP A 87 -13.12 -6.32 -15.75
C TRP A 87 -13.02 -5.80 -17.17
N LYS A 88 -12.44 -6.58 -18.09
CA LYS A 88 -12.43 -6.25 -19.52
C LYS A 88 -13.84 -6.09 -20.08
N ASN A 89 -14.77 -6.97 -19.69
CA ASN A 89 -16.16 -6.90 -20.12
C ASN A 89 -16.89 -5.65 -19.60
N ARG A 90 -16.42 -5.03 -18.51
CA ARG A 90 -16.93 -3.77 -17.96
C ARG A 90 -16.21 -2.53 -18.51
N GLY A 91 -15.45 -2.68 -19.60
CA GLY A 91 -14.71 -1.58 -20.22
C GLY A 91 -13.35 -1.29 -19.58
N GLY A 92 -12.88 -2.13 -18.65
CA GLY A 92 -11.54 -2.01 -18.07
C GLY A 92 -11.36 -0.82 -17.13
N ILE A 93 -12.40 -0.44 -16.39
CA ILE A 93 -12.40 0.73 -15.51
C ILE A 93 -12.43 0.29 -14.04
N GLY A 94 -11.56 0.89 -13.22
CA GLY A 94 -11.53 0.68 -11.77
C GLY A 94 -10.74 -0.56 -11.30
N PRO A 95 -10.60 -0.76 -9.98
CA PRO A 95 -9.85 -1.88 -9.40
C PRO A 95 -10.63 -3.21 -9.39
N LEU A 96 -9.89 -4.32 -9.42
CA LEU A 96 -10.37 -5.71 -9.45
C LEU A 96 -10.78 -6.28 -8.09
N ASN A 97 -10.84 -5.45 -7.05
CA ASN A 97 -11.16 -5.96 -5.71
C ASN A 97 -12.53 -6.67 -5.73
N PRO A 98 -12.68 -7.84 -5.08
CA PRO A 98 -13.97 -8.52 -4.98
C PRO A 98 -15.08 -7.58 -4.47
N SER A 99 -14.75 -6.72 -3.50
CA SER A 99 -15.66 -5.71 -2.94
C SER A 99 -16.10 -4.62 -3.93
N VAL A 100 -15.31 -4.35 -4.97
CA VAL A 100 -15.61 -3.34 -6.01
C VAL A 100 -16.28 -3.98 -7.22
N ILE A 101 -16.01 -5.27 -7.47
CA ILE A 101 -16.66 -6.02 -8.55
C ILE A 101 -18.07 -6.49 -8.16
N PHE A 102 -18.34 -6.71 -6.87
CA PHE A 102 -19.65 -7.09 -6.32
C PHE A 102 -20.25 -6.04 -5.36
N PRO A 103 -20.57 -4.80 -5.80
CA PRO A 103 -21.23 -3.82 -4.95
C PRO A 103 -22.74 -4.07 -4.79
N PHE A 104 -23.32 -5.05 -5.49
CA PHE A 104 -24.77 -5.30 -5.55
C PHE A 104 -25.17 -6.79 -5.41
N LEU A 105 -24.37 -7.58 -4.70
CA LEU A 105 -24.83 -8.87 -4.18
C LEU A 105 -25.07 -8.76 -2.67
#